data_AF-A0A3D9LEL5-F1
#
_entry.id   AF-A0A3D9LEL5-F1
#
_cell.length_a   1.000
_cell.length_b   1.000
_cell.length_c   1.000
_cell.angle_alpha   90.00
_cell.angle_beta   90.00
_cell.angle_gamma   90.00
#
_symmetry.space_group_name_H-M   'P 1'
#
loop_
_entity.id
_entity.type
_entity.pdbx_description
1 polymer ?
#
loop_
_entity_poly.entity_id
_entity_poly.type
_entity_poly.pdbx_seq_one_letter_code
_entity_poly.pdbx_strand_id
1 'polypeptide(L)'
;MTAYLYLAALIISAGCMALLDHRFRLVLWRAPRAGTITVAIGIAFFLAWDLAAIASGHYAAGQSEGMTGIMLAPELPLEEVVFITFLSYLTLVLRGLIVLLLRRAGRGEPPGASLHDAGRPSPRPAAGQEVAQ
;
A
#
# COMPACT_ATOMS: atom_id res chain seq x y z
N MET A 1 17.13 13.48 -24.78
CA MET A 1 15.96 14.30 -24.34
C MET A 1 14.90 13.48 -23.59
N THR A 2 14.81 12.17 -23.82
CA THR A 2 13.86 11.23 -23.17
C THR A 2 14.14 10.99 -21.68
N ALA A 3 15.40 11.01 -21.26
CA ALA A 3 15.82 10.75 -19.88
C ALA A 3 15.14 11.66 -18.84
N TYR A 4 15.13 12.97 -19.10
CA TYR A 4 14.51 13.95 -18.21
C TYR A 4 12.99 13.80 -18.12
N LEU A 5 12.34 13.41 -19.23
CA LEU A 5 10.91 13.11 -19.23
C LEU A 5 10.59 11.86 -18.41
N TYR A 6 11.44 10.83 -18.49
CA TYR A 6 11.29 9.63 -17.67
C TYR A 6 11.45 9.94 -16.19
N LEU A 7 12.52 10.65 -15.80
CA LEU A 7 12.74 11.06 -14.42
C LEU A 7 11.59 11.94 -13.91
N ALA A 8 11.13 12.90 -14.72
CA ALA A 8 9.98 13.74 -14.37
C ALA A 8 8.70 12.91 -14.19
N ALA A 9 8.44 11.95 -15.09
CA ALA A 9 7.28 11.07 -14.98
C ALA A 9 7.33 10.22 -13.70
N LEU A 10 8.50 9.72 -13.31
CA LEU A 10 8.70 9.00 -12.04
C LEU A 10 8.43 9.90 -10.84
N ILE A 11 9.00 11.11 -10.80
CA ILE A 11 8.81 12.04 -9.67
C ILE A 11 7.35 12.46 -9.55
N ILE A 12 6.69 12.80 -10.67
CA ILE A 12 5.27 13.17 -10.69
C ILE A 12 4.42 11.99 -10.20
N SER A 13 4.69 10.78 -10.69
CA SER A 13 3.96 9.57 -10.27
C SER A 13 4.17 9.25 -8.79
N ALA A 14 5.41 9.37 -8.29
CA ALA A 14 5.74 9.21 -6.88
C ALA A 14 5.01 10.26 -6.02
N GLY A 15 4.96 11.51 -6.47
CA GLY A 15 4.20 12.59 -5.84
C GLY A 15 2.70 12.27 -5.76
N CYS A 16 2.09 11.79 -6.84
CA CYS A 16 0.70 11.31 -6.84
C CYS A 16 0.47 10.19 -5.83
N MET A 17 1.40 9.23 -5.72
CA MET A 17 1.32 8.17 -4.71
C MET A 17 1.47 8.70 -3.29
N ALA A 18 2.33 9.71 -3.07
CA ALA A 18 2.47 10.41 -1.79
C ALA A 18 1.18 11.13 -1.38
N LEU A 19 0.50 11.78 -2.33
CA LEU A 19 -0.79 12.41 -2.07
C LEU A 19 -1.88 11.39 -1.71
N LEU A 20 -1.91 10.23 -2.38
CA LEU A 20 -2.82 9.14 -2.02
C LEU A 20 -2.53 8.57 -0.63
N ASP A 21 -1.26 8.32 -0.31
CA ASP A 21 -0.85 7.83 1.00
C ASP A 21 -1.23 8.83 2.10
N HIS A 22 -1.01 10.12 1.87
CA HIS A 22 -1.45 11.17 2.79
C HIS A 22 -2.97 11.20 2.96
N ARG A 23 -3.73 11.15 1.85
CA ARG A 23 -5.19 11.27 1.84
C ARG A 23 -5.90 10.14 2.58
N PHE A 24 -5.38 8.92 2.47
CA PHE A 24 -5.96 7.72 3.07
C PHE A 24 -5.18 7.20 4.30
N ARG A 25 -4.06 7.86 4.64
CA ARG A 25 -3.12 7.48 5.69
C ARG A 25 -2.79 6.00 5.59
N LEU A 26 -2.14 5.55 4.52
CA LEU A 26 -1.98 4.11 4.24
C LEU A 26 -0.74 3.53 4.91
N VAL A 27 0.42 4.14 4.68
CA VAL A 27 1.76 3.63 4.99
C VAL A 27 2.56 4.67 5.79
N LEU A 28 3.16 5.67 5.13
CA LEU A 28 4.06 6.64 5.77
C LEU A 28 3.28 7.57 6.71
N TRP A 29 2.08 7.99 6.31
CA TRP A 29 1.23 8.84 7.15
C TRP A 29 0.48 8.07 8.25
N ARG A 30 0.47 6.73 8.20
CA ARG A 30 -0.07 5.90 9.28
C ARG A 30 1.01 5.52 10.30
N ALA A 31 2.19 5.15 9.83
CA ALA A 31 3.30 4.69 10.64
C ALA A 31 4.63 5.11 10.00
N PRO A 32 5.07 6.37 10.18
CA PRO A 32 6.19 6.93 9.42
C PRO A 32 7.50 6.18 9.65
N ARG A 33 7.77 5.76 10.90
CA ARG A 33 8.99 4.99 11.22
C ARG A 33 9.00 3.63 10.52
N ALA A 34 7.97 2.82 10.75
CA ALA A 34 7.89 1.47 10.18
C ALA A 34 7.80 1.52 8.65
N GLY A 35 7.03 2.46 8.09
CA GLY A 35 6.91 2.66 6.65
C GLY A 35 8.24 3.03 6.01
N THR A 36 8.97 4.00 6.58
CA THR A 36 10.29 4.42 6.07
C THR A 36 11.29 3.28 6.14
N ILE A 37 11.33 2.53 7.25
CA ILE A 37 12.20 1.35 7.37
C ILE A 37 11.86 0.30 6.31
N THR A 38 10.57 0.05 6.06
CA THR A 38 10.14 -0.94 5.07
C THR A 38 10.54 -0.53 3.65
N VAL A 39 10.35 0.76 3.30
CA VAL A 39 10.81 1.30 2.02
C VAL A 39 12.33 1.18 1.90
N ALA A 40 13.08 1.54 2.94
CA ALA A 40 14.54 1.45 2.94
C ALA A 40 15.03 0.00 2.76
N ILE A 41 14.38 -0.97 3.42
CA ILE A 41 14.68 -2.39 3.24
C ILE A 41 14.38 -2.84 1.80
N GLY A 42 13.24 -2.43 1.24
CA GLY A 42 12.88 -2.74 -0.15
C GLY A 42 13.91 -2.18 -1.15
N ILE A 43 14.29 -0.92 -0.97
CA ILE A 43 15.34 -0.27 -1.79
C ILE A 43 16.65 -1.02 -1.67
N ALA A 44 17.12 -1.31 -0.44
CA ALA A 44 18.37 -2.02 -0.22
C ALA A 44 18.38 -3.42 -0.84
N PHE A 45 17.27 -4.16 -0.72
CA PHE A 45 17.11 -5.48 -1.31
C PHE A 45 17.16 -5.44 -2.84
N PHE A 46 16.38 -4.56 -3.47
CA PHE A 46 16.36 -4.46 -4.92
C PHE A 46 17.68 -3.94 -5.48
N LEU A 47 18.32 -2.97 -4.82
CA LEU A 47 19.66 -2.52 -5.22
C LEU A 47 20.70 -3.63 -5.09
N ALA A 48 20.69 -4.40 -4.00
CA ALA A 48 21.61 -5.52 -3.85
C ALA A 48 21.41 -6.57 -4.95
N TRP A 49 20.15 -6.82 -5.33
CA TRP A 49 19.81 -7.69 -6.45
C TRP A 49 20.29 -7.13 -7.79
N ASP A 50 20.09 -5.83 -8.02
CA ASP A 50 20.50 -5.13 -9.24
C ASP A 50 22.01 -5.18 -9.42
N LEU A 51 22.77 -4.88 -8.35
CA LEU A 51 24.22 -5.03 -8.32
C LEU A 51 24.68 -6.46 -8.59
N ALA A 52 23.98 -7.47 -8.04
CA ALA A 52 24.29 -8.87 -8.31
C ALA A 52 24.06 -9.25 -9.78
N ALA A 53 23.01 -8.71 -10.39
CA ALA A 53 22.71 -8.91 -11.81
C ALA A 53 23.72 -8.19 -12.72
N ILE A 54 24.15 -6.98 -12.36
CA ILE A 54 25.25 -6.25 -13.04
C ILE A 54 26.55 -7.05 -12.94
N ALA A 55 26.91 -7.51 -11.73
CA ALA A 55 28.13 -8.27 -11.50
C ALA A 55 28.17 -9.61 -12.25
N SER A 56 27.00 -10.21 -12.52
CA SER A 56 26.87 -11.43 -13.31
C SER A 56 26.77 -11.18 -14.83
N GLY A 57 26.89 -9.92 -15.27
CA GLY A 57 26.86 -9.54 -16.68
C GLY A 57 25.47 -9.60 -17.32
N HIS A 58 24.39 -9.67 -16.54
CA HIS A 58 23.03 -9.61 -17.07
C HIS A 58 22.66 -8.21 -17.54
N TYR A 59 23.28 -7.19 -16.96
CA TYR A 59 23.13 -5.79 -17.35
C TYR A 59 24.40 -5.32 -18.06
N ALA A 60 24.31 -5.15 -19.38
CA ALA A 60 25.31 -4.45 -20.16
C ALA A 60 24.83 -3.00 -20.31
N ALA A 61 25.20 -2.09 -19.42
CA ALA A 61 24.97 -0.68 -19.70
C ALA A 61 26.15 -0.10 -20.50
N GLY A 62 25.88 1.03 -21.16
CA GLY A 62 26.90 1.80 -21.86
C GLY A 62 26.63 2.23 -23.30
N GLN A 63 25.49 1.93 -23.94
CA GLN A 63 25.24 2.38 -25.34
C GLN A 63 23.82 2.87 -25.66
N SER A 64 22.99 3.26 -24.67
CA SER A 64 21.70 3.88 -24.99
C SER A 64 21.76 5.41 -24.81
N GLU A 65 21.61 6.15 -25.91
CA GLU A 65 21.55 7.63 -26.00
C GLU A 65 20.42 8.29 -25.14
N GLY A 66 19.67 7.50 -24.38
CA GLY A 66 18.49 7.92 -23.63
C GLY A 66 18.69 8.15 -22.13
N MET A 67 19.90 8.03 -21.58
CA MET A 67 20.18 8.18 -20.14
C MET A 67 20.63 9.62 -19.82
N THR A 68 20.28 10.16 -18.65
CA THR A 68 20.68 11.54 -18.27
C THR A 68 22.21 11.71 -18.18
N GLY A 69 22.95 10.59 -18.14
CA GLY A 69 24.40 10.52 -18.01
C GLY A 69 24.88 10.55 -16.56
N ILE A 70 23.97 10.66 -15.58
CA ILE A 70 24.31 10.64 -14.15
C ILE A 70 24.36 9.19 -13.68
N MET A 71 25.57 8.64 -13.59
CA MET A 71 25.83 7.29 -13.11
C MET A 71 26.25 7.33 -11.65
N LEU A 72 25.58 6.57 -10.79
CA LEU A 72 25.91 6.42 -9.37
C LEU A 72 26.95 5.33 -9.12
N ALA A 73 26.99 4.31 -10.00
CA ALA A 73 27.99 3.25 -10.03
C ALA A 73 28.24 2.82 -11.50
N PRO A 74 29.25 1.98 -11.81
CA PRO A 74 29.36 1.38 -13.13
C PRO A 74 28.04 0.71 -13.48
N GLU A 75 27.43 1.12 -14.59
CA GLU A 75 26.14 0.59 -15.06
C GLU A 75 24.90 0.88 -14.21
N LEU A 76 24.97 1.77 -13.20
CA LEU A 76 23.83 2.13 -12.35
C LEU A 76 23.44 3.62 -12.48
N PRO A 77 22.54 3.99 -13.40
CA PRO A 77 21.99 5.33 -13.50
C PRO A 77 21.20 5.79 -12.26
N LEU A 78 21.17 7.11 -12.04
CA LEU A 78 20.34 7.73 -10.99
C LEU A 78 18.85 7.35 -11.13
N GLU A 79 18.36 7.26 -12.36
CA GLU A 79 16.97 6.97 -12.68
C GLU A 79 16.53 5.58 -12.16
N GLU A 80 17.43 4.61 -12.09
CA GLU A 80 17.15 3.29 -11.54
C GLU A 80 16.94 3.35 -10.02
N VAL A 81 17.74 4.14 -9.30
CA VAL A 81 17.53 4.34 -7.86
C VAL A 81 16.19 5.02 -7.58
N VAL A 82 15.84 6.01 -8.41
CA VAL A 82 14.53 6.68 -8.32
C VAL A 82 13.40 5.72 -8.66
N PHE A 83 13.56 4.88 -9.69
CA PHE A 83 12.60 3.85 -10.06
C PHE A 83 12.41 2.81 -8.95
N ILE A 84 13.48 2.29 -8.36
CA ILE A 84 13.43 1.32 -7.26
C ILE A 84 12.75 1.93 -6.02
N THR A 85 13.06 3.21 -5.74
CA THR A 85 12.39 3.96 -4.67
C THR A 85 10.89 4.08 -4.94
N PHE A 86 10.53 4.49 -6.17
CA PHE A 86 9.14 4.57 -6.60
C PHE A 86 8.44 3.22 -6.53
N LEU A 87 9.05 2.14 -7.04
CA LEU A 87 8.52 0.79 -7.05
C LEU A 87 8.27 0.29 -5.63
N SER A 88 9.27 0.40 -4.76
CA SER A 88 9.17 0.00 -3.35
C SER A 88 8.03 0.73 -2.64
N TYR A 89 7.93 2.04 -2.87
CA TYR A 89 6.88 2.86 -2.27
C TYR A 89 5.48 2.55 -2.85
N LEU A 90 5.37 2.44 -4.18
CA LEU A 90 4.15 2.09 -4.91
C LEU A 90 3.55 0.79 -4.38
N THR A 91 4.36 -0.26 -4.21
CA THR A 91 3.92 -1.56 -3.70
C THR A 91 3.28 -1.44 -2.31
N LEU A 92 3.85 -0.64 -1.42
CA LEU A 92 3.29 -0.43 -0.07
C LEU A 92 1.98 0.34 -0.11
N VAL A 93 1.89 1.40 -0.93
CA VAL A 93 0.66 2.18 -1.11
C VAL A 93 -0.45 1.31 -1.68
N LEU A 94 -0.16 0.51 -2.71
CA LEU A 94 -1.09 -0.45 -3.31
C LEU A 94 -1.58 -1.48 -2.28
N ARG A 95 -0.66 -2.08 -1.51
CA ARG A 95 -1.02 -3.00 -0.42
C ARG A 95 -1.97 -2.32 0.56
N GLY A 96 -1.67 -1.09 0.98
CA GLY A 96 -2.52 -0.31 1.89
C GLY A 96 -3.92 -0.07 1.32
N LEU A 97 -4.00 0.26 0.02
CA LEU A 97 -5.27 0.48 -0.68
C LEU A 97 -6.10 -0.81 -0.75
N ILE A 98 -5.47 -1.95 -1.08
CA ILE A 98 -6.14 -3.26 -1.10
C ILE A 98 -6.72 -3.59 0.27
N VAL A 99 -5.93 -3.44 1.34
CA VAL A 99 -6.39 -3.68 2.72
C VAL A 99 -7.56 -2.75 3.09
N LEU A 100 -7.52 -1.48 2.66
CA LEU A 100 -8.62 -0.55 2.87
C LEU A 100 -9.90 -0.98 2.15
N LEU A 101 -9.78 -1.41 0.89
CA LEU A 101 -10.91 -1.86 0.07
C LEU A 101 -11.54 -3.14 0.64
N LEU A 102 -10.73 -4.13 1.02
CA LEU A 102 -11.20 -5.38 1.64
C LEU A 102 -11.95 -5.12 2.95
N ARG A 103 -11.46 -4.18 3.79
CA ARG A 103 -12.14 -3.78 5.03
C ARG A 103 -13.48 -3.08 4.78
N ARG A 104 -13.63 -2.39 3.65
CA ARG A 104 -14.90 -1.75 3.27
C ARG A 104 -15.91 -2.78 2.76
N ALA A 105 -15.45 -3.73 1.95
CA ALA A 105 -16.30 -4.81 1.43
C ALA A 105 -16.89 -5.67 2.57
N GLY A 106 -16.09 -6.04 3.57
CA GLY A 106 -16.56 -6.85 4.71
C GLY A 106 -17.50 -6.12 5.70
N ARG A 107 -17.69 -4.80 5.57
CA ARG A 107 -18.66 -4.03 6.38
C ARG A 107 -20.04 -3.93 5.72
N GLY A 108 -20.17 -4.42 4.47
CA GLY A 108 -21.40 -4.38 3.71
C GLY A 108 -22.38 -5.53 4.01
N GLU A 109 -21.98 -6.53 4.82
CA GLU A 109 -22.92 -7.51 5.35
C GLU A 109 -23.64 -6.96 6.58
N PRO A 110 -24.96 -6.71 6.54
CA PRO A 110 -25.70 -6.29 7.72
C PRO A 110 -25.67 -7.40 8.79
N PRO A 111 -25.29 -7.10 10.04
CA PRO A 111 -25.43 -8.05 11.14
C PRO A 111 -26.92 -8.28 11.42
N GLY A 112 -27.40 -9.50 11.24
CA GLY A 112 -28.60 -9.94 11.96
C GLY A 112 -29.96 -9.65 11.32
N ALA A 113 -30.15 -9.95 10.04
CA ALA A 113 -31.45 -10.49 9.59
C ALA A 113 -31.58 -12.00 9.90
N SER A 114 -30.64 -12.57 10.67
CA SER A 114 -30.83 -13.82 11.39
C SER A 114 -31.76 -13.59 12.58
N LEU A 115 -33.06 -13.53 12.28
CA LEU A 115 -34.15 -14.12 13.07
C LEU A 115 -33.96 -14.04 14.59
N HIS A 116 -33.98 -12.81 15.11
CA HIS A 116 -34.40 -12.51 16.48
C HIS A 116 -35.94 -12.68 16.59
N ASP A 117 -36.48 -13.82 16.15
CA ASP A 117 -37.93 -14.11 16.24
C ASP A 117 -38.23 -15.61 16.32
N ALA A 118 -37.76 -16.27 17.37
CA ALA A 118 -38.12 -17.67 17.65
C ALA A 118 -38.32 -17.96 19.14
N GLY A 119 -38.68 -16.97 19.97
CA GLY A 119 -38.72 -17.23 21.41
C GLY A 119 -39.28 -16.18 22.35
N ARG A 120 -40.17 -15.27 21.93
CA ARG A 120 -40.97 -14.51 22.90
C ARG A 120 -42.32 -15.19 23.14
N PRO A 121 -42.52 -15.89 24.28
CA PRO A 121 -43.87 -16.24 24.69
C PRO A 121 -44.65 -14.96 25.02
N SER A 122 -45.89 -14.90 24.54
CA SER A 122 -46.82 -13.78 24.70
C SER A 122 -47.18 -13.55 26.18
N PRO A 123 -47.48 -12.29 26.59
CA PRO A 123 -47.85 -12.00 27.97
C PRO A 123 -49.20 -12.63 28.29
N ARG A 124 -49.27 -13.44 29.36
CA ARG A 124 -50.55 -13.91 29.93
C ARG A 124 -51.28 -12.73 30.58
N PRO A 125 -52.62 -12.64 30.46
CA PRO A 125 -53.39 -11.59 31.11
C PRO A 125 -53.34 -11.77 32.63
N ALA A 126 -53.25 -10.63 33.32
CA ALA A 126 -53.21 -10.53 34.78
C ALA A 126 -54.49 -11.09 35.40
N ALA A 127 -54.35 -12.18 36.16
CA ALA A 127 -55.36 -12.58 37.13
C ALA A 127 -55.12 -11.74 38.39
N GLY A 128 -55.88 -10.66 38.52
CA GLY A 128 -56.19 -10.10 39.83
C GLY A 128 -57.06 -11.08 40.62
N GLN A 129 -57.02 -10.89 41.94
CA GLN A 129 -57.80 -11.53 43.03
C GLN A 129 -56.95 -12.45 43.91
N GLU A 130 -56.99 -12.37 45.22
CA GLU A 130 -57.44 -11.36 46.18
C GLU A 130 -56.83 -11.85 47.50
N VAL A 131 -56.29 -10.92 48.28
CA VAL A 131 -55.80 -11.17 49.64
C VAL A 131 -57.02 -11.32 50.53
N ALA A 132 -57.21 -12.46 51.18
CA ALA A 132 -58.06 -12.54 52.37
C ALA A 132 -57.72 -13.76 53.25
N GLN A 133 -57.13 -13.41 54.40
CA GLN A 133 -57.19 -14.05 55.73
C GLN A 133 -56.39 -15.35 55.97
#